data_AF-A0AAN7GBM7-F1
#
_entry.id   AF-A0AAN7GBM7-F1
#
_cell.length_a   1.000
_cell.length_b   1.000
_cell.length_c   1.000
_cell.angle_alpha   90.00
_cell.angle_beta   90.00
_cell.angle_gamma   90.00
#
_symmetry.space_group_name_H-M   'P 1'
#
loop_
_entity.id
_entity.type
_entity.pdbx_description
1 polymer ?
#
loop_
_entity_poly.entity_id
_entity_poly.type
_entity_poly.pdbx_seq_one_letter_code
_entity_poly.pdbx_strand_id
1 'polypeptide(L)'
;MKMSIRVHAFKQQTERLVNELKTSAQLAEEKLEIIEGKTESLLQNSNEIYDSLSSIDTQIQLVASTTKEVGDHIDVVLKHSEVLYEQSKELAASQSELQEGQVEMRRSLVDGMSTLKDSYNILGQEIDNLRNEAIELEKGITKVGDAMSMKMRSLQSKADDIGNMAGVSLDKQQQLLDGQSTALEGLQILTKFQSKALEESRSTLQQLAEYGHRQQEELLRRQEQIQRVHDNLMENSKSILAAQESFESKQASMFIAVDKLFALHNAMLLESRLIKAFFVYCISIFIIYMFTSTKQTYKVRPWLYIGLCATFFIEVAILRLATDDNIEQKSWIINLVRSLFLLLASIQILHAIYTYRDYEVLNHQMLLTLIEKINGMQRYKELAWDMDSDVNWSTWIDTDLPEDVSKFEDPDFIVPEEVGENSIMTTSNTRRYNLRSRRVH
;
A
#
# COMPACT_ATOMS: atom_id res chain seq x y z
N MET A 1 -244.90 127.68 23.13
CA MET A 1 -244.20 126.39 23.31
C MET A 1 -243.31 126.09 22.09
N LYS A 2 -242.05 126.58 22.05
CA LYS A 2 -241.14 126.34 20.90
C LYS A 2 -239.62 126.37 21.22
N MET A 3 -239.26 126.50 22.50
CA MET A 3 -237.88 126.79 22.94
C MET A 3 -237.11 125.57 23.47
N SER A 4 -237.82 124.53 23.91
CA SER A 4 -237.23 123.31 24.50
C SER A 4 -236.52 122.41 23.47
N ILE A 5 -237.01 122.34 22.23
CA ILE A 5 -236.52 121.37 21.21
C ILE A 5 -235.11 121.73 20.69
N ARG A 6 -234.73 123.01 20.62
CA ARG A 6 -233.41 123.42 20.11
C ARG A 6 -232.25 123.03 21.04
N VAL A 7 -232.46 123.03 22.35
CA VAL A 7 -231.39 122.74 23.34
C VAL A 7 -230.94 121.28 23.27
N HIS A 8 -231.88 120.36 23.05
CA HIS A 8 -231.58 118.93 23.01
C HIS A 8 -230.74 118.52 21.79
N ALA A 9 -230.98 119.16 20.64
CA ALA A 9 -230.21 118.93 19.42
C ALA A 9 -228.76 119.42 19.54
N PHE A 10 -228.54 120.58 20.20
CA PHE A 10 -227.20 121.12 20.44
C PHE A 10 -226.37 120.17 21.32
N LYS A 11 -226.92 119.71 22.46
CA LYS A 11 -226.24 118.77 23.38
C LYS A 11 -225.73 117.52 22.64
N GLN A 12 -226.57 116.93 21.79
CA GLN A 12 -226.24 115.72 21.03
C GLN A 12 -225.12 115.95 20.00
N GLN A 13 -225.02 117.14 19.41
CA GLN A 13 -223.89 117.50 18.54
C GLN A 13 -222.60 117.72 19.33
N THR A 14 -222.66 118.38 20.48
CA THR A 14 -221.48 118.61 21.34
C THR A 14 -220.93 117.28 21.89
N GLU A 15 -221.81 116.37 22.34
CA GLU A 15 -221.42 115.05 22.82
C GLU A 15 -220.75 114.22 21.71
N ARG A 16 -221.28 114.26 20.48
CA ARG A 16 -220.65 113.62 19.32
C ARG A 16 -219.26 114.20 19.03
N LEU A 17 -219.13 115.52 18.97
CA LEU A 17 -217.85 116.18 18.66
C LEU A 17 -216.79 115.88 19.73
N VAL A 18 -217.17 115.88 21.01
CA VAL A 18 -216.27 115.51 22.12
C VAL A 18 -215.82 114.05 22.01
N ASN A 19 -216.70 113.13 21.58
CA ASN A 19 -216.35 111.72 21.43
C ASN A 19 -215.45 111.47 20.19
N GLU A 20 -215.71 112.15 19.07
CA GLU A 20 -214.83 112.15 17.89
C GLU A 20 -213.46 112.76 18.21
N LEU A 21 -213.42 113.88 18.94
CA LEU A 21 -212.17 114.50 19.41
C LEU A 21 -211.39 113.59 20.35
N LYS A 22 -212.06 112.93 21.31
CA LYS A 22 -211.45 111.96 22.22
C LYS A 22 -210.85 110.78 21.45
N THR A 23 -211.59 110.23 20.48
CA THR A 23 -211.12 109.09 19.68
C THR A 23 -209.93 109.49 18.81
N SER A 24 -209.93 110.72 18.25
CA SER A 24 -208.79 111.27 17.51
C SER A 24 -207.58 111.54 18.41
N ALA A 25 -207.78 111.99 19.65
CA ALA A 25 -206.70 112.17 20.62
C ALA A 25 -206.06 110.84 21.00
N GLN A 26 -206.86 109.82 21.34
CA GLN A 26 -206.35 108.47 21.66
C GLN A 26 -205.63 107.81 20.47
N LEU A 27 -206.10 108.03 19.23
CA LEU A 27 -205.43 107.53 18.02
C LEU A 27 -204.15 108.34 17.65
N ALA A 28 -204.02 109.57 18.14
CA ALA A 28 -202.78 110.34 18.07
C ALA A 28 -201.78 109.90 19.15
N GLU A 29 -202.27 109.59 20.35
CA GLU A 29 -201.51 109.06 21.50
C GLU A 29 -200.93 107.67 21.17
N GLU A 30 -201.74 106.72 20.68
CA GLU A 30 -201.32 105.41 20.15
C GLU A 30 -200.26 105.56 19.05
N LYS A 31 -200.40 106.55 18.16
CA LYS A 31 -199.40 106.83 17.12
C LYS A 31 -198.10 107.43 17.65
N LEU A 32 -198.17 108.25 18.70
CA LEU A 32 -196.99 108.78 19.37
C LEU A 32 -196.25 107.68 20.12
N GLU A 33 -196.95 106.80 20.83
CA GLU A 33 -196.39 105.60 21.48
C GLU A 33 -195.69 104.66 20.47
N ILE A 34 -196.33 104.42 19.31
CA ILE A 34 -195.72 103.66 18.20
C ILE A 34 -194.50 104.37 17.59
N ILE A 35 -194.48 105.71 17.57
CA ILE A 35 -193.33 106.50 17.10
C ILE A 35 -192.20 106.50 18.14
N GLU A 36 -192.53 106.58 19.43
CA GLU A 36 -191.59 106.54 20.55
C GLU A 36 -190.88 105.18 20.62
N GLY A 37 -191.61 104.07 20.68
CA GLY A 37 -191.03 102.72 20.65
C GLY A 37 -190.23 102.43 19.38
N LYS A 38 -190.62 103.00 18.22
CA LYS A 38 -189.79 102.94 17.00
C LYS A 38 -188.52 103.77 17.13
N THR A 39 -188.59 104.97 17.71
CA THR A 39 -187.44 105.87 17.88
C THR A 39 -186.45 105.28 18.89
N GLU A 40 -186.93 104.65 19.95
CA GLU A 40 -186.11 103.92 20.93
C GLU A 40 -185.44 102.70 20.27
N SER A 41 -186.17 101.91 19.46
CA SER A 41 -185.56 100.83 18.68
C SER A 41 -184.52 101.34 17.66
N LEU A 42 -184.73 102.52 17.07
CA LEU A 42 -183.78 103.15 16.14
C LEU A 42 -182.52 103.63 16.87
N LEU A 43 -182.68 104.17 18.08
CA LEU A 43 -181.58 104.58 18.96
C LEU A 43 -180.76 103.37 19.39
N GLN A 44 -181.41 102.27 19.81
CA GLN A 44 -180.75 101.01 20.13
C GLN A 44 -179.97 100.49 18.92
N ASN A 45 -180.62 100.35 17.76
CA ASN A 45 -179.95 99.92 16.53
C ASN A 45 -178.78 100.84 16.14
N SER A 46 -178.89 102.15 16.37
CA SER A 46 -177.80 103.10 16.11
C SER A 46 -176.62 102.93 17.08
N ASN A 47 -176.87 102.56 18.33
CA ASN A 47 -175.82 102.24 19.30
C ASN A 47 -175.16 100.88 18.96
N GLU A 48 -175.94 99.87 18.60
CA GLU A 48 -175.43 98.57 18.15
C GLU A 48 -174.57 98.70 16.87
N ILE A 49 -174.95 99.61 15.95
CA ILE A 49 -174.12 99.96 14.78
C ILE A 49 -172.84 100.69 15.20
N TYR A 50 -172.89 101.60 16.17
CA TYR A 50 -171.70 102.31 16.67
C TYR A 50 -170.71 101.37 17.37
N ASP A 51 -171.19 100.48 18.23
CA ASP A 51 -170.39 99.46 18.89
C ASP A 51 -169.81 98.45 17.89
N SER A 52 -170.60 98.09 16.86
CA SER A 52 -170.11 97.28 15.73
C SER A 52 -169.01 98.00 14.95
N LEU A 53 -169.14 99.31 14.71
CA LEU A 53 -168.13 100.11 14.00
C LEU A 53 -166.84 100.23 14.83
N SER A 54 -166.95 100.38 16.15
CA SER A 54 -165.84 100.36 17.11
C SER A 54 -165.14 98.98 17.16
N SER A 55 -165.91 97.90 17.11
CA SER A 55 -165.38 96.53 16.97
C SER A 55 -164.69 96.29 15.63
N ILE A 56 -165.16 96.93 14.56
CA ILE A 56 -164.52 96.87 13.24
C ILE A 56 -163.22 97.69 13.22
N ASP A 57 -163.18 98.90 13.78
CA ASP A 57 -161.95 99.71 13.86
C ASP A 57 -160.86 98.98 14.67
N THR A 58 -161.21 98.45 15.85
CA THR A 58 -160.26 97.66 16.66
C THR A 58 -159.77 96.39 15.95
N GLN A 59 -160.60 95.74 15.13
CA GLN A 59 -160.15 94.65 14.25
C GLN A 59 -159.26 95.14 13.10
N ILE A 60 -159.54 96.29 12.49
CA ILE A 60 -158.68 96.88 11.44
C ILE A 60 -157.30 97.25 12.01
N GLN A 61 -157.25 97.83 13.21
CA GLN A 61 -155.99 98.10 13.93
C GLN A 61 -155.19 96.81 14.18
N LEU A 62 -155.86 95.73 14.62
CA LEU A 62 -155.24 94.43 14.85
C LEU A 62 -154.74 93.78 13.54
N VAL A 63 -155.53 93.82 12.46
CA VAL A 63 -155.08 93.31 11.15
C VAL A 63 -153.90 94.14 10.62
N ALA A 64 -153.91 95.46 10.79
CA ALA A 64 -152.80 96.32 10.38
C ALA A 64 -151.50 96.03 11.15
N SER A 65 -151.57 95.84 12.47
CA SER A 65 -150.41 95.49 13.28
C SER A 65 -149.88 94.08 12.98
N THR A 66 -150.75 93.08 12.88
CA THR A 66 -150.37 91.71 12.49
C THR A 66 -149.79 91.65 11.07
N THR A 67 -150.35 92.40 10.11
CA THR A 67 -149.82 92.46 8.73
C THR A 67 -148.42 93.10 8.71
N LYS A 68 -148.18 94.12 9.55
CA LYS A 68 -146.85 94.69 9.71
C LYS A 68 -145.87 93.68 10.33
N GLU A 69 -146.24 93.00 11.41
CA GLU A 69 -145.40 91.99 12.06
C GLU A 69 -145.03 90.85 11.10
N VAL A 70 -145.98 90.38 10.28
CA VAL A 70 -145.73 89.40 9.20
C VAL A 70 -144.78 89.97 8.14
N GLY A 71 -144.91 91.25 7.75
CA GLY A 71 -143.99 91.91 6.83
C GLY A 71 -142.56 92.01 7.38
N ASP A 72 -142.41 92.45 8.64
CA ASP A 72 -141.14 92.51 9.36
C ASP A 72 -140.51 91.10 9.48
N HIS A 73 -141.32 90.05 9.65
CA HIS A 73 -140.85 88.65 9.69
C HIS A 73 -140.42 88.13 8.30
N ILE A 74 -141.10 88.53 7.22
CA ILE A 74 -140.73 88.16 5.84
C ILE A 74 -139.38 88.78 5.46
N ASP A 75 -139.08 90.02 5.84
CA ASP A 75 -137.77 90.64 5.60
C ASP A 75 -136.64 89.87 6.31
N VAL A 76 -136.85 89.48 7.57
CA VAL A 76 -135.91 88.64 8.33
C VAL A 76 -135.68 87.28 7.65
N VAL A 77 -136.75 86.62 7.17
CA VAL A 77 -136.65 85.32 6.47
C VAL A 77 -135.93 85.47 5.13
N LEU A 78 -136.22 86.50 4.34
CA LEU A 78 -135.53 86.78 3.07
C LEU A 78 -134.02 86.96 3.30
N LYS A 79 -133.65 87.82 4.26
CA LYS A 79 -132.26 88.06 4.63
C LYS A 79 -131.55 86.80 5.14
N HIS A 80 -132.25 85.93 5.87
CA HIS A 80 -131.68 84.64 6.30
C HIS A 80 -131.50 83.67 5.12
N SER A 81 -132.41 83.69 4.14
CA SER A 81 -132.29 82.87 2.92
C SER A 81 -131.14 83.31 2.00
N GLU A 82 -130.85 84.60 1.94
CA GLU A 82 -129.69 85.16 1.21
C GLU A 82 -128.37 84.69 1.83
N VAL A 83 -128.25 84.75 3.17
CA VAL A 83 -127.09 84.23 3.91
C VAL A 83 -126.93 82.73 3.71
N LEU A 84 -128.02 81.95 3.78
CA LEU A 84 -127.98 80.50 3.53
C LEU A 84 -127.59 80.15 2.08
N TYR A 85 -127.97 80.96 1.11
CA TYR A 85 -127.59 80.76 -0.29
C TYR A 85 -126.08 80.96 -0.51
N GLU A 86 -125.50 82.05 0.02
CA GLU A 86 -124.06 82.28 -0.08
C GLU A 86 -123.27 81.26 0.75
N GLN A 87 -123.74 80.85 1.93
CA GLN A 87 -123.13 79.73 2.68
C GLN A 87 -123.18 78.40 1.92
N SER A 88 -124.26 78.10 1.20
CA SER A 88 -124.37 76.90 0.36
C SER A 88 -123.38 76.92 -0.81
N LYS A 89 -123.09 78.11 -1.34
CA LYS A 89 -122.13 78.36 -2.42
C LYS A 89 -120.67 78.28 -1.93
N GLU A 90 -120.36 78.80 -0.74
CA GLU A 90 -119.07 78.56 -0.05
C GLU A 90 -118.86 77.07 0.22
N LEU A 91 -119.87 76.37 0.75
CA LEU A 91 -119.81 74.93 1.04
C LEU A 91 -119.61 74.10 -0.24
N ALA A 92 -120.22 74.49 -1.36
CA ALA A 92 -119.97 73.89 -2.66
C ALA A 92 -118.53 74.11 -3.18
N ALA A 93 -117.95 75.29 -2.93
CA ALA A 93 -116.54 75.56 -3.25
C ALA A 93 -115.60 74.69 -2.40
N SER A 94 -115.80 74.62 -1.08
CA SER A 94 -115.00 73.76 -0.20
C SER A 94 -115.15 72.26 -0.49
N GLN A 95 -116.31 71.81 -0.99
CA GLN A 95 -116.47 70.44 -1.51
C GLN A 95 -115.60 70.21 -2.76
N SER A 96 -115.51 71.17 -3.66
CA SER A 96 -114.66 71.09 -4.85
C SER A 96 -113.17 71.06 -4.50
N GLU A 97 -112.72 71.95 -3.60
CA GLU A 97 -111.34 71.98 -3.10
C GLU A 97 -110.97 70.67 -2.38
N LEU A 98 -111.88 70.14 -1.56
CA LEU A 98 -111.68 68.84 -0.89
C LEU A 98 -111.58 67.69 -1.90
N GLN A 99 -112.36 67.72 -2.98
CA GLN A 99 -112.30 66.70 -4.04
C GLN A 99 -110.99 66.79 -4.84
N GLU A 100 -110.50 67.99 -5.13
CA GLU A 100 -109.20 68.20 -5.78
C GLU A 100 -108.04 67.73 -4.88
N GLY A 101 -108.04 68.12 -3.60
CA GLY A 101 -107.07 67.66 -2.60
C GLY A 101 -107.08 66.14 -2.39
N GLN A 102 -108.24 65.48 -2.49
CA GLN A 102 -108.32 64.01 -2.50
C GLN A 102 -107.69 63.39 -3.76
N VAL A 103 -107.83 64.02 -4.93
CA VAL A 103 -107.18 63.56 -6.18
C VAL A 103 -105.67 63.74 -6.12
N GLU A 104 -105.18 64.86 -5.58
CA GLU A 104 -103.73 65.10 -5.40
C GLU A 104 -103.12 64.18 -4.32
N MET A 105 -103.80 63.99 -3.20
CA MET A 105 -103.42 62.99 -2.18
C MET A 105 -103.36 61.58 -2.78
N ARG A 106 -104.32 61.22 -3.65
CA ARG A 106 -104.33 59.92 -4.32
C ARG A 106 -103.18 59.77 -5.32
N ARG A 107 -102.82 60.83 -6.06
CA ARG A 107 -101.65 60.83 -6.96
C ARG A 107 -100.35 60.68 -6.16
N SER A 108 -100.12 61.54 -5.19
CA SER A 108 -98.90 61.51 -4.35
C SER A 108 -98.73 60.20 -3.59
N LEU A 109 -99.82 59.57 -3.14
CA LEU A 109 -99.78 58.22 -2.56
C LEU A 109 -99.35 57.15 -3.58
N VAL A 110 -99.82 57.23 -4.83
CA VAL A 110 -99.44 56.29 -5.91
C VAL A 110 -97.99 56.49 -6.34
N ASP A 111 -97.55 57.73 -6.49
CA ASP A 111 -96.16 58.06 -6.86
C ASP A 111 -95.18 57.68 -5.71
N GLY A 112 -95.59 57.90 -4.46
CA GLY A 112 -94.90 57.42 -3.26
C GLY A 112 -94.82 55.89 -3.20
N MET A 113 -95.87 55.19 -3.59
CA MET A 113 -95.89 53.72 -3.64
C MET A 113 -95.04 53.17 -4.80
N SER A 114 -94.95 53.88 -5.94
CA SER A 114 -94.03 53.53 -7.03
C SER A 114 -92.58 53.69 -6.57
N THR A 115 -92.22 54.87 -6.06
CA THR A 115 -90.84 55.16 -5.60
C THR A 115 -90.41 54.25 -4.44
N LEU A 116 -91.32 53.86 -3.55
CA LEU A 116 -91.07 52.83 -2.53
C LEU A 116 -90.81 51.45 -3.15
N LYS A 117 -91.61 51.02 -4.13
CA LYS A 117 -91.42 49.75 -4.86
C LYS A 117 -90.10 49.73 -5.61
N ASP A 118 -89.74 50.82 -6.28
CA ASP A 118 -88.50 50.93 -7.04
C ASP A 118 -87.29 50.92 -6.10
N SER A 119 -87.38 51.61 -4.95
CA SER A 119 -86.38 51.53 -3.87
C SER A 119 -86.22 50.11 -3.31
N TYR A 120 -87.33 49.36 -3.17
CA TYR A 120 -87.30 47.97 -2.71
C TYR A 120 -86.66 47.02 -3.75
N ASN A 121 -86.90 47.24 -5.05
CA ASN A 121 -86.24 46.49 -6.12
C ASN A 121 -84.73 46.74 -6.13
N ILE A 122 -84.30 48.00 -6.00
CA ILE A 122 -82.88 48.38 -5.90
C ILE A 122 -82.24 47.74 -4.67
N LEU A 123 -82.90 47.81 -3.50
CA LEU A 123 -82.41 47.16 -2.28
C LEU A 123 -82.27 45.64 -2.43
N GLY A 124 -83.21 44.98 -3.10
CA GLY A 124 -83.10 43.55 -3.42
C GLY A 124 -81.88 43.24 -4.30
N GLN A 125 -81.64 44.05 -5.34
CA GLN A 125 -80.48 43.91 -6.22
C GLN A 125 -79.15 44.14 -5.48
N GLU A 126 -79.08 45.14 -4.60
CA GLU A 126 -77.90 45.38 -3.75
C GLU A 126 -77.65 44.26 -2.73
N ILE A 127 -78.70 43.63 -2.20
CA ILE A 127 -78.57 42.46 -1.32
C ILE A 127 -78.01 41.25 -2.09
N ASP A 128 -78.45 41.01 -3.33
CA ASP A 128 -77.87 39.95 -4.18
C ASP A 128 -76.44 40.29 -4.63
N ASN A 129 -76.11 41.56 -4.89
CA ASN A 129 -74.73 42.01 -5.13
C ASN A 129 -73.82 41.69 -3.92
N LEU A 130 -74.20 42.15 -2.71
CA LEU A 130 -73.50 41.86 -1.45
C LEU A 130 -73.32 40.37 -1.19
N ARG A 131 -74.34 39.56 -1.51
CA ARG A 131 -74.28 38.10 -1.39
C ARG A 131 -73.26 37.49 -2.35
N ASN A 132 -73.18 37.97 -3.59
CA ASN A 132 -72.18 37.51 -4.55
C ASN A 132 -70.75 37.94 -4.14
N GLU A 133 -70.57 39.17 -3.65
CA GLU A 133 -69.28 39.63 -3.10
C GLU A 133 -68.84 38.78 -1.89
N ALA A 134 -69.76 38.43 -0.98
CA ALA A 134 -69.47 37.56 0.15
C ALA A 134 -69.00 36.15 -0.28
N ILE A 135 -69.60 35.60 -1.35
CA ILE A 135 -69.20 34.30 -1.93
C ILE A 135 -67.80 34.38 -2.57
N GLU A 136 -67.45 35.47 -3.25
CA GLU A 136 -66.08 35.65 -3.76
C GLU A 136 -65.06 35.90 -2.64
N LEU A 137 -65.47 36.57 -1.55
CA LEU A 137 -64.66 36.69 -0.32
C LEU A 137 -64.38 35.32 0.31
N GLU A 138 -65.38 34.45 0.41
CA GLU A 138 -65.23 33.07 0.92
C GLU A 138 -64.27 32.24 0.04
N LYS A 139 -64.38 32.34 -1.29
CA LYS A 139 -63.42 31.74 -2.25
C LYS A 139 -62.01 32.31 -2.09
N GLY A 140 -61.88 33.60 -1.80
CA GLY A 140 -60.60 34.25 -1.48
C GLY A 140 -59.98 33.70 -0.20
N ILE A 141 -60.76 33.65 0.88
CA ILE A 141 -60.33 33.16 2.20
C ILE A 141 -59.90 31.69 2.14
N THR A 142 -60.71 30.82 1.52
CA THR A 142 -60.38 29.39 1.36
C THR A 142 -59.09 29.19 0.56
N LYS A 143 -58.94 29.88 -0.59
CA LYS A 143 -57.72 29.83 -1.41
C LYS A 143 -56.46 30.31 -0.67
N VAL A 144 -56.58 31.35 0.17
CA VAL A 144 -55.49 31.82 1.04
C VAL A 144 -55.20 30.82 2.15
N GLY A 145 -56.22 30.21 2.75
CA GLY A 145 -56.10 29.16 3.76
C GLY A 145 -55.37 27.92 3.24
N ASP A 146 -55.73 27.43 2.05
CA ASP A 146 -55.04 26.32 1.38
C ASP A 146 -53.58 26.64 1.07
N ALA A 147 -53.32 27.84 0.52
CA ALA A 147 -51.97 28.29 0.23
C ALA A 147 -51.11 28.40 1.50
N MET A 148 -51.66 28.95 2.59
CA MET A 148 -51.01 29.02 3.89
C MET A 148 -50.78 27.62 4.48
N SER A 149 -51.76 26.73 4.40
CA SER A 149 -51.66 25.34 4.88
C SER A 149 -50.59 24.55 4.12
N MET A 150 -50.47 24.72 2.81
CA MET A 150 -49.38 24.13 2.02
C MET A 150 -48.01 24.71 2.40
N LYS A 151 -47.90 26.03 2.60
CA LYS A 151 -46.65 26.66 3.04
C LYS A 151 -46.26 26.22 4.45
N MET A 152 -47.21 26.09 5.37
CA MET A 152 -46.99 25.63 6.74
C MET A 152 -46.48 24.18 6.76
N ARG A 153 -47.12 23.28 6.00
CA ARG A 153 -46.66 21.89 5.82
C ARG A 153 -45.24 21.82 5.21
N SER A 154 -44.92 22.68 4.25
CA SER A 154 -43.57 22.76 3.68
C SER A 154 -42.53 23.34 4.64
N LEU A 155 -42.90 24.25 5.55
CA LEU A 155 -42.01 24.77 6.60
C LEU A 155 -41.78 23.72 7.69
N GLN A 156 -42.84 23.01 8.10
CA GLN A 156 -42.75 21.92 9.06
C GLN A 156 -41.81 20.81 8.56
N SER A 157 -42.06 20.27 7.35
CA SER A 157 -41.18 19.25 6.75
C SER A 157 -39.71 19.71 6.67
N LYS A 158 -39.45 20.99 6.37
CA LYS A 158 -38.08 21.53 6.39
C LYS A 158 -37.48 21.66 7.79
N ALA A 159 -38.30 21.98 8.80
CA ALA A 159 -37.86 22.01 10.19
C ALA A 159 -37.56 20.59 10.70
N ASP A 160 -38.38 19.61 10.33
CA ASP A 160 -38.18 18.19 10.64
C ASP A 160 -36.90 17.65 9.96
N ASP A 161 -36.67 17.96 8.67
CA ASP A 161 -35.44 17.62 7.94
C ASP A 161 -34.19 18.21 8.64
N ILE A 162 -34.26 19.49 9.05
CA ILE A 162 -33.18 20.18 9.77
C ILE A 162 -32.96 19.54 11.14
N GLY A 163 -34.02 19.22 11.89
CA GLY A 163 -33.94 18.56 13.19
C GLY A 163 -33.30 17.18 13.10
N ASN A 164 -33.72 16.37 12.13
CA ASN A 164 -33.15 15.04 11.85
C ASN A 164 -31.67 15.12 11.46
N MET A 165 -31.31 16.03 10.53
CA MET A 165 -29.92 16.20 10.11
C MET A 165 -29.03 16.77 11.23
N ALA A 166 -29.55 17.69 12.05
CA ALA A 166 -28.85 18.23 13.21
C ALA A 166 -28.62 17.14 14.28
N GLY A 167 -29.64 16.32 14.60
CA GLY A 167 -29.51 15.18 15.50
C GLY A 167 -28.43 14.20 15.05
N VAL A 168 -28.51 13.74 13.79
CA VAL A 168 -27.49 12.84 13.20
C VAL A 168 -26.09 13.48 13.15
N SER A 169 -25.99 14.81 13.02
CA SER A 169 -24.71 15.52 13.09
C SER A 169 -24.16 15.62 14.52
N LEU A 170 -25.02 15.80 15.52
CA LEU A 170 -24.64 15.83 16.94
C LEU A 170 -24.24 14.43 17.42
N ASP A 171 -24.98 13.38 17.07
CA ASP A 171 -24.62 11.98 17.37
C ASP A 171 -23.24 11.62 16.79
N LYS A 172 -22.94 12.05 15.56
CA LYS A 172 -21.62 11.86 14.94
C LYS A 172 -20.51 12.68 15.60
N GLN A 173 -20.81 13.89 16.08
CA GLN A 173 -19.85 14.68 16.85
C GLN A 173 -19.58 14.02 18.21
N GLN A 174 -20.59 13.48 18.89
CA GLN A 174 -20.43 12.73 20.13
C GLN A 174 -19.57 11.47 19.91
N GLN A 175 -19.87 10.64 18.91
CA GLN A 175 -19.06 9.47 18.55
C GLN A 175 -17.61 9.83 18.22
N LEU A 176 -17.37 10.98 17.59
CA LEU A 176 -16.03 11.48 17.29
C LEU A 176 -15.29 11.94 18.55
N LEU A 177 -15.97 12.61 19.50
CA LEU A 177 -15.41 12.99 20.80
C LEU A 177 -15.08 11.76 21.66
N ASP A 178 -15.97 10.77 21.70
CA ASP A 178 -15.74 9.51 22.42
C ASP A 178 -14.55 8.75 21.81
N GLY A 179 -14.47 8.66 20.47
CA GLY A 179 -13.32 8.08 19.77
C GLY A 179 -12.01 8.84 20.01
N GLN A 180 -12.04 10.17 20.07
CA GLN A 180 -10.88 10.99 20.45
C GLN A 180 -10.47 10.76 21.90
N SER A 181 -11.43 10.60 22.82
CA SER A 181 -11.18 10.28 24.23
C SER A 181 -10.48 8.92 24.38
N THR A 182 -10.99 7.88 23.71
CA THR A 182 -10.36 6.55 23.67
C THR A 182 -8.97 6.59 23.03
N ALA A 183 -8.76 7.37 21.96
CA ALA A 183 -7.45 7.55 21.35
C ALA A 183 -6.46 8.27 22.28
N LEU A 184 -6.92 9.25 23.06
CA LEU A 184 -6.11 9.96 24.05
C LEU A 184 -5.71 9.06 25.22
N GLU A 185 -6.63 8.22 25.71
CA GLU A 185 -6.30 7.17 26.70
C GLU A 185 -5.26 6.19 26.15
N GLY A 186 -5.44 5.72 24.91
CA GLY A 186 -4.46 4.89 24.21
C GLY A 186 -3.07 5.54 24.10
N LEU A 187 -3.01 6.85 23.82
CA LEU A 187 -1.75 7.61 23.81
C LEU A 187 -1.12 7.73 25.20
N GLN A 188 -1.91 7.91 26.27
CA GLN A 188 -1.40 7.91 27.65
C GLN A 188 -0.83 6.54 28.04
N ILE A 189 -1.51 5.45 27.67
CA ILE A 189 -1.02 4.07 27.86
C ILE A 189 0.28 3.86 27.07
N LEU A 190 0.34 4.27 25.81
CA LEU A 190 1.56 4.17 24.99
C LEU A 190 2.72 4.99 25.57
N THR A 191 2.47 6.21 26.04
CA THR A 191 3.48 7.06 26.70
C THR A 191 4.01 6.41 27.98
N LYS A 192 3.13 5.81 28.78
CA LYS A 192 3.49 5.06 30.00
C LYS A 192 4.25 3.77 29.68
N PHE A 193 3.95 3.11 28.57
CA PHE A 193 4.70 1.96 28.08
C PHE A 193 6.10 2.36 27.60
N GLN A 194 6.20 3.43 26.80
CA GLN A 194 7.47 3.97 26.32
C GLN A 194 8.38 4.42 27.48
N SER A 195 7.85 5.13 28.48
CA SER A 195 8.65 5.54 29.63
C SER A 195 9.15 4.35 30.46
N LYS A 196 8.31 3.31 30.65
CA LYS A 196 8.73 2.06 31.32
C LYS A 196 9.80 1.31 30.51
N ALA A 197 9.59 1.13 29.22
CA ALA A 197 10.55 0.44 28.34
C ALA A 197 11.88 1.19 28.23
N LEU A 198 11.86 2.53 28.26
CA LEU A 198 13.07 3.36 28.28
C LEU A 198 13.82 3.26 29.62
N GLU A 199 13.10 3.14 30.75
CA GLU A 199 13.71 2.90 32.06
C GLU A 199 14.30 1.49 32.19
N GLU A 200 13.62 0.47 31.66
CA GLU A 200 14.16 -0.89 31.51
C GLU A 200 15.38 -0.93 30.58
N SER A 201 15.37 -0.15 29.50
CA SER A 201 16.51 0.03 28.61
C SER A 201 17.69 0.72 29.30
N ARG A 202 17.45 1.72 30.16
CA ARG A 202 18.50 2.34 31.00
C ARG A 202 19.10 1.33 31.98
N SER A 203 18.24 0.57 32.66
CA SER A 203 18.66 -0.43 33.65
C SER A 203 19.51 -1.54 33.02
N THR A 204 19.09 -2.06 31.86
CA THR A 204 19.87 -3.07 31.11
C THR A 204 21.17 -2.50 30.52
N LEU A 205 21.19 -1.23 30.08
CA LEU A 205 22.42 -0.57 29.64
C LEU A 205 23.39 -0.37 30.82
N GLN A 206 22.91 0.01 32.00
CA GLN A 206 23.73 0.08 33.22
C GLN A 206 24.33 -1.30 33.57
N GLN A 207 23.51 -2.37 33.57
CA GLN A 207 24.00 -3.74 33.80
C GLN A 207 25.06 -4.16 32.77
N LEU A 208 24.89 -3.79 31.49
CA LEU A 208 25.86 -4.05 30.43
C LEU A 208 27.16 -3.26 30.62
N ALA A 209 27.08 -2.02 31.11
CA ALA A 209 28.25 -1.21 31.45
C ALA A 209 29.02 -1.77 32.66
N GLU A 210 28.31 -2.19 33.71
CA GLU A 210 28.90 -2.88 34.87
C GLU A 210 29.56 -4.22 34.47
N TYR A 211 28.91 -4.99 33.60
CA TYR A 211 29.47 -6.22 33.03
C TYR A 211 30.71 -5.96 32.16
N GLY A 212 30.65 -4.94 31.29
CA GLY A 212 31.79 -4.53 30.46
C GLY A 212 32.99 -4.07 31.28
N HIS A 213 32.75 -3.31 32.35
CA HIS A 213 33.80 -2.89 33.28
C HIS A 213 34.44 -4.09 34.01
N ARG A 214 33.63 -5.06 34.48
CA ARG A 214 34.13 -6.31 35.06
C ARG A 214 34.95 -7.13 34.07
N GLN A 215 34.51 -7.25 32.81
CA GLN A 215 35.29 -7.92 31.77
C GLN A 215 36.61 -7.19 31.46
N GLN A 216 36.63 -5.85 31.51
CA GLN A 216 37.86 -5.09 31.34
C GLN A 216 38.84 -5.31 32.52
N GLU A 217 38.36 -5.42 33.76
CA GLU A 217 39.17 -5.78 34.93
C GLU A 217 39.71 -7.23 34.84
N GLU A 218 38.87 -8.18 34.40
CA GLU A 218 39.30 -9.56 34.12
C GLU A 218 40.35 -9.65 33.02
N LEU A 219 40.22 -8.88 31.95
CA LEU A 219 41.20 -8.80 30.86
C LEU A 219 42.53 -8.20 31.34
N LEU A 220 42.51 -7.14 32.15
CA LEU A 220 43.71 -6.58 32.77
C LEU A 220 44.42 -7.61 33.66
N ARG A 221 43.69 -8.36 34.50
CA ARG A 221 44.26 -9.45 35.30
C ARG A 221 44.85 -10.57 34.45
N ARG A 222 44.19 -10.97 33.35
CA ARG A 222 44.73 -11.95 32.40
C ARG A 222 45.98 -11.43 31.71
N GLN A 223 46.04 -10.14 31.35
CA GLN A 223 47.22 -9.55 30.73
C GLN A 223 48.39 -9.46 31.71
N GLU A 224 48.16 -9.14 33.00
CA GLU A 224 49.19 -9.20 34.05
C GLU A 224 49.73 -10.63 34.26
N GLN A 225 48.85 -11.64 34.21
CA GLN A 225 49.26 -13.06 34.25
C GLN A 225 50.07 -13.47 33.01
N ILE A 226 49.62 -13.08 31.80
CA ILE A 226 50.34 -13.34 30.54
C ILE A 226 51.71 -12.65 30.56
N GLN A 227 51.82 -11.44 31.10
CA GLN A 227 53.09 -10.73 31.19
C GLN A 227 54.07 -11.44 32.13
N ARG A 228 53.64 -11.88 33.33
CA ARG A 228 54.49 -12.74 34.20
C ARG A 228 54.93 -14.03 33.51
N VAL A 229 54.05 -14.65 32.72
CA VAL A 229 54.40 -15.85 31.93
C VAL A 229 55.40 -15.51 30.82
N HIS A 230 55.27 -14.35 30.17
CA HIS A 230 56.17 -13.89 29.11
C HIS A 230 57.56 -13.53 29.66
N ASP A 231 57.65 -12.86 30.80
CA ASP A 231 58.91 -12.54 31.47
C ASP A 231 59.67 -13.83 31.86
N ASN A 232 58.96 -14.78 32.48
CA ASN A 232 59.49 -16.12 32.79
C ASN A 232 59.89 -16.88 31.50
N LEU A 233 59.15 -16.73 30.40
CA LEU A 233 59.49 -17.36 29.12
C LEU A 233 60.74 -16.71 28.50
N MET A 234 60.93 -15.40 28.65
CA MET A 234 62.11 -14.68 28.15
C MET A 234 63.37 -15.04 28.97
N GLU A 235 63.24 -15.23 30.29
CA GLU A 235 64.34 -15.74 31.11
C GLU A 235 64.72 -17.17 30.70
N ASN A 236 63.74 -18.05 30.46
CA ASN A 236 63.98 -19.40 29.92
C ASN A 236 64.55 -19.38 28.49
N SER A 237 64.11 -18.47 27.61
CA SER A 237 64.70 -18.38 26.26
C SER A 237 66.14 -17.88 26.31
N LYS A 238 66.49 -17.05 27.29
CA LYS A 238 67.86 -16.57 27.52
C LYS A 238 68.79 -17.67 28.05
N SER A 239 68.29 -18.55 28.94
CA SER A 239 69.06 -19.71 29.39
C SER A 239 69.18 -20.79 28.30
N ILE A 240 68.14 -20.97 27.48
CA ILE A 240 68.18 -21.83 26.28
C ILE A 240 69.16 -21.30 25.24
N LEU A 241 69.22 -19.99 24.97
CA LEU A 241 70.21 -19.40 24.06
C LEU A 241 71.65 -19.65 24.51
N ALA A 242 71.95 -19.47 25.81
CA ALA A 242 73.26 -19.80 26.37
C ALA A 242 73.59 -21.31 26.25
N ALA A 243 72.58 -22.18 26.33
CA ALA A 243 72.75 -23.60 26.05
C ALA A 243 72.98 -23.89 24.55
N GLN A 244 72.29 -23.19 23.64
CA GLN A 244 72.46 -23.34 22.19
C GLN A 244 73.83 -22.88 21.69
N GLU A 245 74.36 -21.78 22.20
CA GLU A 245 75.74 -21.32 21.91
C GLU A 245 76.78 -22.39 22.32
N SER A 246 76.55 -23.08 23.44
CA SER A 246 77.37 -24.23 23.87
C SER A 246 77.20 -25.49 22.99
N PHE A 247 76.08 -25.58 22.26
CA PHE A 247 75.76 -26.69 21.36
C PHE A 247 76.31 -26.50 19.94
N GLU A 248 76.23 -25.29 19.36
CA GLU A 248 76.80 -25.01 18.02
C GLU A 248 78.31 -25.29 17.99
N SER A 249 79.03 -24.88 19.03
CA SER A 249 80.45 -25.18 19.26
C SER A 249 80.77 -26.70 19.21
N LYS A 250 79.85 -27.54 19.71
CA LYS A 250 79.94 -29.00 19.63
C LYS A 250 79.44 -29.58 18.30
N GLN A 251 78.49 -28.94 17.63
CA GLN A 251 77.90 -29.44 16.40
C GLN A 251 78.82 -29.19 15.18
N ALA A 252 79.49 -28.03 15.12
CA ALA A 252 80.50 -27.74 14.10
C ALA A 252 81.69 -28.72 14.16
N SER A 253 82.13 -29.06 15.38
CA SER A 253 83.20 -30.05 15.58
C SER A 253 82.77 -31.49 15.31
N MET A 254 81.46 -31.81 15.42
CA MET A 254 80.91 -33.11 15.04
C MET A 254 80.78 -33.28 13.51
N PHE A 255 80.32 -32.25 12.78
CA PHE A 255 80.17 -32.34 11.31
C PHE A 255 81.51 -32.59 10.59
N ILE A 256 82.59 -31.91 11.01
CA ILE A 256 83.95 -32.11 10.46
C ILE A 256 84.46 -33.55 10.67
N ALA A 257 83.99 -34.26 11.70
CA ALA A 257 84.31 -35.67 11.93
C ALA A 257 83.46 -36.61 11.05
N VAL A 258 82.17 -36.32 10.85
CA VAL A 258 81.27 -37.11 10.00
C VAL A 258 81.71 -37.06 8.52
N ASP A 259 82.09 -35.88 8.02
CA ASP A 259 82.49 -35.69 6.62
C ASP A 259 83.77 -36.49 6.29
N LYS A 260 84.74 -36.47 7.21
CA LYS A 260 85.94 -37.33 7.14
C LYS A 260 85.64 -38.82 7.22
N LEU A 261 84.61 -39.22 7.97
CA LEU A 261 84.20 -40.63 8.06
C LEU A 261 83.58 -41.12 6.74
N PHE A 262 82.74 -40.30 6.09
CA PHE A 262 82.18 -40.62 4.76
C PHE A 262 83.27 -40.72 3.68
N ALA A 263 84.21 -39.77 3.64
CA ALA A 263 85.35 -39.81 2.72
C ALA A 263 86.19 -41.10 2.89
N LEU A 264 86.49 -41.48 4.15
CA LEU A 264 87.25 -42.70 4.46
C LEU A 264 86.47 -43.97 4.09
N HIS A 265 85.17 -44.01 4.37
CA HIS A 265 84.34 -45.18 4.07
C HIS A 265 84.18 -45.40 2.56
N ASN A 266 83.99 -44.34 1.77
CA ASN A 266 83.86 -44.44 0.32
C ASN A 266 85.17 -44.96 -0.34
N ALA A 267 86.33 -44.50 0.14
CA ALA A 267 87.65 -45.00 -0.29
C ALA A 267 87.81 -46.51 0.00
N MET A 268 87.56 -46.93 1.25
CA MET A 268 87.67 -48.34 1.67
C MET A 268 86.70 -49.27 0.90
N LEU A 269 85.50 -48.78 0.58
CA LEU A 269 84.50 -49.54 -0.16
C LEU A 269 84.90 -49.70 -1.65
N LEU A 270 85.59 -48.72 -2.24
CA LEU A 270 86.15 -48.83 -3.60
C LEU A 270 87.31 -49.85 -3.64
N GLU A 271 88.24 -49.80 -2.69
CA GLU A 271 89.35 -50.77 -2.58
C GLU A 271 88.82 -52.21 -2.42
N SER A 272 87.80 -52.42 -1.59
CA SER A 272 87.16 -53.73 -1.39
C SER A 272 86.62 -54.35 -2.70
N ARG A 273 86.11 -53.54 -3.63
CA ARG A 273 85.61 -54.00 -4.94
C ARG A 273 86.76 -54.43 -5.86
N LEU A 274 87.85 -53.67 -5.90
CA LEU A 274 89.03 -54.01 -6.71
C LEU A 274 89.67 -55.33 -6.27
N ILE A 275 89.78 -55.57 -4.95
CA ILE A 275 90.23 -56.85 -4.40
C ILE A 275 89.35 -58.01 -4.89
N LYS A 276 88.01 -57.86 -4.84
CA LYS A 276 87.07 -58.92 -5.28
C LYS A 276 87.15 -59.18 -6.77
N ALA A 277 87.29 -58.15 -7.61
CA ALA A 277 87.49 -58.33 -9.04
C ALA A 277 88.77 -59.12 -9.33
N PHE A 278 89.90 -58.71 -8.74
CA PHE A 278 91.21 -59.36 -8.92
C PHE A 278 91.15 -60.87 -8.65
N PHE A 279 90.59 -61.31 -7.52
CA PHE A 279 90.46 -62.75 -7.22
C PHE A 279 89.63 -63.53 -8.25
N VAL A 280 88.53 -62.95 -8.77
CA VAL A 280 87.70 -63.60 -9.80
C VAL A 280 88.48 -63.80 -11.10
N TYR A 281 89.25 -62.79 -11.55
CA TYR A 281 90.08 -62.91 -12.74
C TYR A 281 91.27 -63.85 -12.54
N CYS A 282 91.92 -63.87 -11.37
CA CYS A 282 92.96 -64.86 -11.05
C CYS A 282 92.46 -66.30 -11.11
N ILE A 283 91.27 -66.58 -10.54
CA ILE A 283 90.63 -67.90 -10.65
C ILE A 283 90.28 -68.21 -12.12
N SER A 284 89.83 -67.21 -12.89
CA SER A 284 89.51 -67.37 -14.31
C SER A 284 90.76 -67.70 -15.16
N ILE A 285 91.92 -67.12 -14.87
CA ILE A 285 93.21 -67.50 -15.50
C ILE A 285 93.50 -68.98 -15.24
N PHE A 286 93.30 -69.46 -14.00
CA PHE A 286 93.55 -70.85 -13.64
C PHE A 286 92.55 -71.83 -14.29
N ILE A 287 91.28 -71.44 -14.40
CA ILE A 287 90.24 -72.21 -15.12
C ILE A 287 90.58 -72.29 -16.62
N ILE A 288 90.95 -71.18 -17.26
CA ILE A 288 91.40 -71.16 -18.65
C ILE A 288 92.67 -72.01 -18.81
N TYR A 289 93.63 -71.94 -17.88
CA TYR A 289 94.83 -72.78 -17.89
C TYR A 289 94.47 -74.28 -17.89
N MET A 290 93.54 -74.70 -17.02
CA MET A 290 93.06 -76.09 -16.94
C MET A 290 92.38 -76.53 -18.24
N PHE A 291 91.36 -75.81 -18.72
CA PHE A 291 90.66 -76.14 -19.97
C PHE A 291 91.56 -76.05 -21.22
N THR A 292 92.65 -75.29 -21.16
CA THR A 292 93.60 -75.13 -22.27
C THR A 292 94.89 -75.92 -22.08
N SER A 293 94.93 -76.87 -21.14
CA SER A 293 96.09 -77.78 -20.91
C SER A 293 96.01 -79.11 -21.65
N THR A 294 94.85 -79.48 -22.20
CA THR A 294 94.75 -80.55 -23.19
C THR A 294 95.39 -80.13 -24.52
N LYS A 295 96.10 -81.07 -25.20
CA LYS A 295 96.79 -80.81 -26.48
C LYS A 295 95.87 -80.23 -27.59
N GLN A 296 94.56 -80.48 -27.48
CA GLN A 296 93.54 -80.06 -28.43
C GLN A 296 93.32 -78.54 -28.49
N THR A 297 93.34 -77.87 -27.33
CA THR A 297 92.93 -76.47 -27.18
C THR A 297 94.10 -75.49 -27.12
N TYR A 298 95.34 -75.99 -27.00
CA TYR A 298 96.57 -75.21 -26.74
C TYR A 298 96.75 -73.95 -27.59
N LYS A 299 96.47 -74.01 -28.90
CA LYS A 299 96.67 -72.88 -29.84
C LYS A 299 95.83 -71.64 -29.52
N VAL A 300 94.72 -71.78 -28.80
CA VAL A 300 93.80 -70.67 -28.47
C VAL A 300 94.18 -69.99 -27.14
N ARG A 301 95.05 -70.60 -26.33
CA ARG A 301 95.52 -70.10 -25.02
C ARG A 301 95.91 -68.61 -24.98
N PRO A 302 96.79 -68.08 -25.87
CA PRO A 302 97.20 -66.68 -25.80
C PRO A 302 96.05 -65.71 -26.14
N TRP A 303 95.16 -66.08 -27.06
CA TRP A 303 94.02 -65.24 -27.46
C TRP A 303 92.98 -65.12 -26.33
N LEU A 304 92.71 -66.22 -25.61
CA LEU A 304 91.85 -66.21 -24.42
C LEU A 304 92.43 -65.33 -23.30
N TYR A 305 93.75 -65.35 -23.08
CA TYR A 305 94.38 -64.46 -22.09
C TYR A 305 94.40 -62.99 -22.53
N ILE A 306 94.62 -62.70 -23.82
CA ILE A 306 94.47 -61.32 -24.35
C ILE A 306 93.06 -60.78 -24.11
N GLY A 307 92.03 -61.60 -24.39
CA GLY A 307 90.63 -61.23 -24.15
C GLY A 307 90.32 -61.03 -22.67
N LEU A 308 90.79 -61.93 -21.80
CA LEU A 308 90.59 -61.83 -20.35
C LEU A 308 91.22 -60.55 -19.79
N CYS A 309 92.49 -60.26 -20.15
CA CYS A 309 93.18 -59.04 -19.74
C CYS A 309 92.44 -57.78 -20.22
N ALA A 310 91.96 -57.76 -21.47
CA ALA A 310 91.16 -56.63 -21.97
C ALA A 310 89.87 -56.42 -21.16
N THR A 311 89.15 -57.50 -20.82
CA THR A 311 87.93 -57.39 -19.97
C THR A 311 88.22 -56.91 -18.55
N PHE A 312 89.33 -57.35 -17.95
CA PHE A 312 89.78 -56.87 -16.65
C PHE A 312 90.12 -55.37 -16.67
N PHE A 313 90.84 -54.88 -17.69
CA PHE A 313 91.13 -53.45 -17.84
C PHE A 313 89.86 -52.62 -18.05
N ILE A 314 88.88 -53.10 -18.82
CA ILE A 314 87.57 -52.45 -18.99
C ILE A 314 86.80 -52.39 -17.66
N GLU A 315 86.77 -53.47 -16.88
CA GLU A 315 86.09 -53.49 -15.58
C GLU A 315 86.75 -52.53 -14.57
N VAL A 316 88.09 -52.50 -14.50
CA VAL A 316 88.84 -51.55 -13.66
C VAL A 316 88.64 -50.10 -14.12
N ALA A 317 88.56 -49.84 -15.43
CA ALA A 317 88.26 -48.51 -15.96
C ALA A 317 86.85 -48.04 -15.57
N ILE A 318 85.83 -48.90 -15.71
CA ILE A 318 84.45 -48.61 -15.29
C ILE A 318 84.39 -48.31 -13.77
N LEU A 319 85.11 -49.07 -12.95
CA LEU A 319 85.20 -48.85 -11.50
C LEU A 319 85.94 -47.56 -11.09
N ARG A 320 86.80 -47.00 -11.95
CA ARG A 320 87.69 -45.87 -11.61
C ARG A 320 87.31 -44.54 -12.28
N LEU A 321 86.64 -44.55 -13.44
CA LEU A 321 86.23 -43.32 -14.13
C LEU A 321 84.81 -42.87 -13.75
N ALA A 322 83.88 -43.80 -13.55
CA ALA A 322 82.47 -43.49 -13.36
C ALA A 322 82.15 -43.19 -11.87
N THR A 323 82.85 -42.26 -11.23
CA THR A 323 82.86 -42.20 -9.75
C THR A 323 81.48 -41.95 -9.12
N ASP A 324 80.63 -41.09 -9.69
CA ASP A 324 79.48 -40.51 -8.96
C ASP A 324 78.06 -41.01 -9.32
N ASP A 325 77.88 -41.83 -10.37
CA ASP A 325 76.53 -42.22 -10.83
C ASP A 325 76.09 -43.66 -10.45
N ASN A 326 74.78 -43.93 -10.52
CA ASN A 326 74.07 -45.13 -10.02
C ASN A 326 74.85 -46.47 -9.88
N ILE A 327 74.89 -47.00 -8.64
CA ILE A 327 75.57 -48.27 -8.28
C ILE A 327 74.94 -49.49 -9.00
N GLU A 328 73.61 -49.51 -9.16
CA GLU A 328 72.91 -50.63 -9.81
C GLU A 328 73.27 -50.74 -11.30
N GLN A 329 73.33 -49.60 -11.99
CA GLN A 329 73.70 -49.52 -13.41
C GLN A 329 75.14 -49.98 -13.65
N LYS A 330 76.08 -49.62 -12.75
CA LYS A 330 77.45 -50.14 -12.74
C LYS A 330 77.49 -51.67 -12.65
N SER A 331 76.71 -52.26 -11.74
CA SER A 331 76.63 -53.71 -11.56
C SER A 331 76.09 -54.44 -12.80
N TRP A 332 75.04 -53.87 -13.41
CA TRP A 332 74.44 -54.42 -14.64
C TRP A 332 75.42 -54.42 -15.82
N ILE A 333 76.13 -53.30 -16.05
CA ILE A 333 77.13 -53.18 -17.13
C ILE A 333 78.27 -54.20 -16.95
N ILE A 334 78.80 -54.35 -15.73
CA ILE A 334 79.90 -55.29 -15.45
C ILE A 334 79.48 -56.74 -15.72
N ASN A 335 78.26 -57.14 -15.31
CA ASN A 335 77.75 -58.47 -15.61
C ASN A 335 77.50 -58.71 -17.11
N LEU A 336 77.08 -57.68 -17.86
CA LEU A 336 76.93 -57.78 -19.32
C LEU A 336 78.28 -58.07 -20.01
N VAL A 337 79.34 -57.34 -19.65
CA VAL A 337 80.70 -57.52 -20.20
C VAL A 337 81.23 -58.92 -19.90
N ARG A 338 81.10 -59.40 -18.65
CA ARG A 338 81.53 -60.74 -18.24
C ARG A 338 80.78 -61.86 -18.98
N SER A 339 79.47 -61.69 -19.19
CA SER A 339 78.64 -62.66 -19.92
C SER A 339 79.04 -62.78 -21.39
N LEU A 340 79.27 -61.65 -22.08
CA LEU A 340 79.75 -61.63 -23.46
C LEU A 340 81.12 -62.32 -23.62
N PHE A 341 82.04 -62.11 -22.68
CA PHE A 341 83.34 -62.78 -22.69
C PHE A 341 83.24 -64.30 -22.52
N LEU A 342 82.43 -64.78 -21.56
CA LEU A 342 82.21 -66.22 -21.36
C LEU A 342 81.63 -66.90 -22.60
N LEU A 343 80.71 -66.24 -23.31
CA LEU A 343 80.09 -66.73 -24.54
C LEU A 343 81.13 -66.84 -25.67
N LEU A 344 81.93 -65.77 -25.88
CA LEU A 344 83.04 -65.77 -26.84
C LEU A 344 84.09 -66.85 -26.53
N ALA A 345 84.49 -66.98 -25.26
CA ALA A 345 85.46 -67.97 -24.82
C ALA A 345 84.97 -69.42 -25.05
N SER A 346 83.69 -69.68 -24.78
CA SER A 346 83.05 -70.98 -25.04
C SER A 346 83.09 -71.35 -26.52
N ILE A 347 82.74 -70.41 -27.42
CA ILE A 347 82.79 -70.61 -28.88
C ILE A 347 84.24 -70.90 -29.33
N GLN A 348 85.22 -70.14 -28.84
CA GLN A 348 86.63 -70.33 -29.22
C GLN A 348 87.19 -71.69 -28.76
N ILE A 349 86.83 -72.16 -27.57
CA ILE A 349 87.22 -73.48 -27.06
C ILE A 349 86.55 -74.60 -27.88
N LEU A 350 85.25 -74.48 -28.19
CA LEU A 350 84.52 -75.46 -28.97
C LEU A 350 85.10 -75.62 -30.39
N HIS A 351 85.44 -74.51 -31.05
CA HIS A 351 86.09 -74.50 -32.36
C HIS A 351 87.47 -75.19 -32.34
N ALA A 352 88.25 -74.98 -31.28
CA ALA A 352 89.56 -75.61 -31.12
C ALA A 352 89.46 -77.14 -30.96
N ILE A 353 88.50 -77.62 -30.17
CA ILE A 353 88.24 -79.06 -29.97
C ILE A 353 87.86 -79.72 -31.31
N TYR A 354 86.95 -79.12 -32.08
CA TYR A 354 86.49 -79.68 -33.36
C TYR A 354 87.58 -79.73 -34.44
N THR A 355 88.56 -78.82 -34.39
CA THR A 355 89.61 -78.70 -35.43
C THR A 355 90.87 -79.54 -35.10
N TYR A 356 90.86 -80.34 -34.04
CA TYR A 356 92.04 -81.12 -33.64
C TYR A 356 92.20 -82.42 -34.44
N ARG A 357 93.45 -82.69 -34.87
CA ARG A 357 93.86 -83.96 -35.47
C ARG A 357 95.14 -84.41 -34.79
N ASP A 358 95.18 -85.65 -34.31
CA ASP A 358 96.33 -86.16 -33.55
C ASP A 358 97.48 -86.59 -34.48
N TYR A 359 98.72 -86.30 -34.06
CA TYR A 359 99.95 -86.59 -34.81
C TYR A 359 100.92 -87.51 -34.05
N GLU A 360 100.72 -87.74 -32.74
CA GLU A 360 101.63 -88.59 -31.96
C GLU A 360 101.35 -90.08 -32.18
N VAL A 361 100.07 -90.46 -32.31
CA VAL A 361 99.67 -91.82 -32.70
C VAL A 361 100.27 -92.20 -34.07
N LEU A 362 100.26 -91.26 -35.02
CA LEU A 362 100.81 -91.45 -36.36
C LEU A 362 102.33 -91.65 -36.33
N ASN A 363 103.05 -90.86 -35.52
CA ASN A 363 104.49 -90.99 -35.36
C ASN A 363 104.89 -92.31 -34.68
N HIS A 364 104.12 -92.78 -33.68
CA HIS A 364 104.43 -94.01 -32.98
C HIS A 364 104.27 -95.27 -33.85
N GLN A 365 103.30 -95.29 -34.77
CA GLN A 365 103.22 -96.36 -35.79
C GLN A 365 104.46 -96.38 -36.70
N MET A 366 104.97 -95.20 -37.09
CA MET A 366 106.16 -95.10 -37.94
C MET A 366 107.43 -95.62 -37.21
N LEU A 367 107.56 -95.34 -35.91
CA LEU A 367 108.68 -95.80 -35.09
C LEU A 367 108.65 -97.31 -34.79
N LEU A 368 107.47 -97.90 -34.54
CA LEU A 368 107.33 -99.35 -34.41
C LEU A 368 107.78 -100.09 -35.68
N THR A 369 107.40 -99.56 -36.85
CA THR A 369 107.80 -100.09 -38.17
C THR A 369 109.32 -100.04 -38.39
N LEU A 370 110.02 -99.07 -37.79
CA LEU A 370 111.48 -98.96 -37.84
C LEU A 370 112.19 -99.94 -36.88
N ILE A 371 111.67 -100.12 -35.66
CA ILE A 371 112.26 -101.01 -34.65
C ILE A 371 112.23 -102.47 -35.10
N GLU A 372 111.11 -102.93 -35.68
CA GLU A 372 110.99 -104.28 -36.22
C GLU A 372 112.01 -104.55 -37.35
N LYS A 373 112.25 -103.54 -38.19
CA LYS A 373 113.24 -103.58 -39.29
C LYS A 373 114.69 -103.61 -38.80
N ILE A 374 115.00 -102.98 -37.67
CA ILE A 374 116.34 -103.01 -37.04
C ILE A 374 116.60 -104.37 -36.38
N ASN A 375 115.63 -104.92 -35.65
CA ASN A 375 115.82 -106.15 -34.88
C ASN A 375 116.10 -107.39 -35.77
N GLY A 376 115.53 -107.41 -36.98
CA GLY A 376 115.86 -108.42 -38.00
C GLY A 376 117.31 -108.34 -38.52
N MET A 377 117.95 -107.18 -38.44
CA MET A 377 119.29 -106.92 -38.97
C MET A 377 120.40 -107.30 -37.98
N GLN A 378 120.19 -107.04 -36.68
CA GLN A 378 121.17 -107.35 -35.64
C GLN A 378 121.43 -108.86 -35.49
N ARG A 379 120.40 -109.68 -35.71
CA ARG A 379 120.46 -111.15 -35.68
C ARG A 379 121.38 -111.77 -36.75
N TYR A 380 121.87 -111.00 -37.72
CA TYR A 380 122.77 -111.45 -38.77
C TYR A 380 124.27 -111.24 -38.45
N LYS A 381 124.61 -110.46 -37.40
CA LYS A 381 126.00 -110.05 -37.12
C LYS A 381 126.70 -110.83 -35.99
N GLU A 382 125.95 -111.65 -35.25
CA GLU A 382 126.42 -112.37 -34.06
C GLU A 382 127.10 -113.72 -34.35
N LEU A 383 127.31 -114.07 -35.63
CA LEU A 383 127.68 -115.42 -36.09
C LEU A 383 129.05 -115.53 -36.79
N ALA A 384 129.94 -114.55 -36.66
CA ALA A 384 131.22 -114.51 -37.39
C ALA A 384 132.41 -114.10 -36.52
N TRP A 385 133.09 -115.09 -35.94
CA TRP A 385 134.39 -114.96 -35.27
C TRP A 385 135.21 -116.24 -35.48
N ASP A 386 136.16 -116.24 -36.42
CA ASP A 386 137.41 -117.03 -36.30
C ASP A 386 138.48 -116.61 -37.34
N MET A 387 139.74 -116.93 -37.04
CA MET A 387 140.98 -116.73 -37.82
C MET A 387 141.50 -115.30 -38.14
N ASP A 388 142.78 -115.14 -37.81
CA ASP A 388 143.75 -114.05 -38.00
C ASP A 388 143.66 -113.18 -39.27
N SER A 389 143.75 -111.85 -39.08
CA SER A 389 144.97 -111.10 -39.45
C SER A 389 145.03 -109.70 -38.81
N ASP A 390 146.22 -109.20 -38.49
CA ASP A 390 146.46 -107.81 -38.07
C ASP A 390 146.18 -106.75 -39.18
N VAL A 391 146.20 -105.48 -38.78
CA VAL A 391 146.49 -104.25 -39.59
C VAL A 391 145.30 -103.47 -40.24
N ASN A 392 145.06 -102.29 -39.65
CA ASN A 392 144.62 -100.99 -40.21
C ASN A 392 143.26 -100.74 -40.91
N TRP A 393 142.46 -99.89 -40.24
CA TRP A 393 141.95 -98.56 -40.64
C TRP A 393 141.20 -98.27 -41.97
N SER A 394 140.34 -97.25 -41.86
CA SER A 394 139.97 -96.27 -42.91
C SER A 394 139.06 -96.70 -44.08
N THR A 395 137.79 -96.96 -43.75
CA THR A 395 136.56 -96.58 -44.50
C THR A 395 135.35 -97.00 -43.65
N TRP A 396 134.57 -96.16 -42.96
CA TRP A 396 134.40 -94.70 -42.87
C TRP A 396 133.95 -93.98 -44.14
N ILE A 397 132.82 -93.25 -43.99
CA ILE A 397 132.06 -92.49 -44.99
C ILE A 397 131.39 -93.36 -46.08
N ASP A 398 130.10 -93.66 -45.87
CA ASP A 398 128.99 -93.46 -46.82
C ASP A 398 127.68 -94.08 -46.25
N THR A 399 126.46 -93.53 -46.42
CA THR A 399 126.02 -92.29 -47.09
C THR A 399 124.83 -91.69 -46.31
N ASP A 400 124.89 -90.42 -45.91
CA ASP A 400 123.71 -89.61 -45.51
C ASP A 400 124.09 -88.11 -45.44
N LEU A 401 123.74 -87.36 -46.49
CA LEU A 401 123.91 -85.90 -46.74
C LEU A 401 122.85 -85.50 -47.80
N PRO A 402 122.47 -84.21 -48.03
CA PRO A 402 123.07 -82.92 -47.63
C PRO A 402 122.47 -82.34 -46.30
N GLU A 403 123.08 -81.43 -45.54
CA GLU A 403 123.75 -80.12 -45.80
C GLU A 403 122.79 -78.98 -46.25
N ASP A 404 122.94 -77.70 -45.87
CA ASP A 404 123.75 -77.00 -44.83
C ASP A 404 123.26 -75.50 -44.73
N VAL A 405 123.93 -74.66 -43.92
CA VAL A 405 124.04 -73.17 -43.98
C VAL A 405 122.86 -72.32 -43.43
N SER A 406 123.05 -71.23 -42.64
CA SER A 406 124.14 -70.78 -41.74
C SER A 406 123.80 -69.50 -40.91
N LYS A 407 124.43 -69.36 -39.72
CA LYS A 407 125.13 -68.15 -39.16
C LYS A 407 124.43 -66.80 -38.78
N PHE A 408 124.78 -66.34 -37.55
CA PHE A 408 124.93 -64.95 -37.01
C PHE A 408 123.72 -63.98 -37.09
N GLU A 409 123.63 -62.84 -36.37
CA GLU A 409 124.61 -62.00 -35.63
C GLU A 409 124.00 -61.29 -34.37
N ASP A 410 124.68 -60.28 -33.79
CA ASP A 410 124.52 -59.73 -32.43
C ASP A 410 123.42 -58.63 -32.20
N PRO A 411 123.15 -58.23 -30.93
CA PRO A 411 122.34 -57.05 -30.55
C PRO A 411 123.19 -55.79 -30.31
N ASP A 412 122.56 -54.60 -30.15
CA ASP A 412 123.29 -53.36 -29.82
C ASP A 412 122.48 -52.37 -28.94
N PHE A 413 123.17 -51.48 -28.23
CA PHE A 413 122.61 -50.52 -27.25
C PHE A 413 123.45 -49.23 -27.19
N ILE A 414 122.81 -48.05 -27.37
CA ILE A 414 123.51 -46.75 -27.42
C ILE A 414 122.83 -45.69 -26.52
N VAL A 415 123.69 -44.89 -25.88
CA VAL A 415 123.47 -43.72 -25.00
C VAL A 415 124.40 -42.62 -25.59
N PRO A 416 123.98 -41.34 -25.77
CA PRO A 416 123.97 -40.34 -24.68
C PRO A 416 122.91 -39.22 -24.89
N GLU A 417 122.98 -37.94 -24.50
CA GLU A 417 123.96 -36.98 -23.92
C GLU A 417 123.13 -35.98 -23.05
N GLU A 418 123.52 -35.60 -21.82
CA GLU A 418 124.26 -34.35 -21.46
C GLU A 418 123.52 -33.00 -21.69
N VAL A 419 123.83 -31.86 -21.05
CA VAL A 419 124.47 -31.48 -19.77
C VAL A 419 123.96 -30.04 -19.46
N GLY A 420 123.89 -29.62 -18.19
CA GLY A 420 123.37 -28.27 -17.87
C GLY A 420 123.63 -27.72 -16.48
N GLU A 421 124.68 -28.15 -15.78
CA GLU A 421 125.04 -27.58 -14.47
C GLU A 421 125.76 -26.23 -14.58
N ASN A 422 125.61 -25.38 -13.56
CA ASN A 422 126.64 -24.43 -13.12
C ASN A 422 126.35 -23.95 -11.68
N SER A 423 127.38 -23.82 -10.85
CA SER A 423 127.31 -23.48 -9.42
C SER A 423 128.70 -23.16 -8.84
N ILE A 424 128.78 -22.69 -7.58
CA ILE A 424 130.03 -22.53 -6.76
C ILE A 424 130.83 -21.27 -7.23
N MET A 425 131.59 -20.49 -6.44
CA MET A 425 132.70 -20.77 -5.50
C MET A 425 133.07 -19.49 -4.69
N THR A 426 133.54 -19.41 -3.42
CA THR A 426 133.38 -20.17 -2.14
C THR A 426 133.95 -19.29 -0.96
N THR A 427 133.96 -19.82 0.28
CA THR A 427 134.92 -19.57 1.41
C THR A 427 134.87 -18.29 2.27
N SER A 428 135.20 -18.30 3.58
CA SER A 428 135.10 -19.36 4.63
C SER A 428 135.50 -18.84 6.02
N ASN A 429 134.84 -19.32 7.10
CA ASN A 429 135.32 -19.44 8.51
C ASN A 429 135.93 -18.20 9.21
N THR A 430 135.46 -17.77 10.39
CA THR A 430 135.82 -18.47 11.65
C THR A 430 134.98 -18.12 12.91
N ARG A 431 134.77 -19.15 13.75
CA ARG A 431 134.92 -19.17 15.24
C ARG A 431 134.00 -18.34 16.19
N ARG A 432 133.02 -19.07 16.77
CA ARG A 432 132.59 -19.12 18.21
C ARG A 432 131.73 -18.00 18.88
N TYR A 433 130.58 -18.50 19.41
CA TYR A 433 129.88 -18.20 20.68
C TYR A 433 128.89 -17.00 20.84
N ASN A 434 127.73 -17.41 21.39
CA ASN A 434 126.85 -16.77 22.39
C ASN A 434 125.57 -15.98 22.02
N LEU A 435 124.48 -16.47 22.64
CA LEU A 435 123.35 -15.77 23.28
C LEU A 435 122.30 -14.98 22.47
N ARG A 436 121.16 -15.67 22.25
CA ARG A 436 119.83 -15.35 22.83
C ARG A 436 119.14 -13.99 22.49
N SER A 437 118.09 -14.13 21.65
CA SER A 437 116.68 -13.64 21.89
C SER A 437 116.17 -12.30 21.31
N ARG A 438 114.86 -12.37 20.96
CA ARG A 438 113.77 -11.36 21.02
C ARG A 438 113.45 -10.49 19.78
N ARG A 439 112.22 -10.71 19.28
CA ARG A 439 111.05 -9.79 19.24
C ARG A 439 111.16 -8.38 18.65
N VAL A 440 110.10 -8.07 17.87
CA VAL A 440 109.28 -6.84 17.88
C VAL A 440 109.94 -5.55 17.37
N HIS A 441 109.38 -5.04 16.28
CA HIS A 441 108.44 -3.93 16.42
C HIS A 441 107.06 -4.30 15.88
#